data_AF-A0A7K0SH27-F1
#
_entry.id   AF-A0A7K0SH27-F1
#
_cell.length_a   1.000
_cell.length_b   1.000
_cell.length_c   1.000
_cell.angle_alpha   90.00
_cell.angle_beta   90.00
_cell.angle_gamma   90.00
#
_symmetry.space_group_name_H-M   'P 1'
#
loop_
_entity.id
_entity.type
_entity.pdbx_description
1 polymer ?
#
loop_
_entity_poly.entity_id
_entity_poly.type
_entity_poly.pdbx_seq_one_letter_code
_entity_poly.pdbx_strand_id
1 'polypeptide(L)'
;AKARRRGVPALTDSIIFGVRGGSSLSAVIDVAIAPGPLGRDLDRLRLMRVSGMSAVESLRTWWSASNDPDVRALVAGLAIALNLGGPAVDGLEGLSAALRARDAVRNEALSLATQSRLSALVVAAAPLLFLVIGGAANPGSLAQLVGSWAGRACLLGGLALDALGAFWMSRIVNTVA
;
A
#
# COMPACT_ATOMS: atom_id res chain seq x y z
N ALA A 1 2.48 -3.63 -8.77
CA ALA A 1 1.87 -2.38 -8.25
C ALA A 1 2.58 -1.87 -6.98
N LYS A 2 2.57 -2.61 -5.86
CA LYS A 2 3.10 -2.11 -4.55
C LYS A 2 4.56 -1.65 -4.55
N ALA A 3 5.47 -2.41 -5.16
CA ALA A 3 6.88 -2.02 -5.30
C ALA A 3 7.08 -0.84 -6.28
N ARG A 4 6.15 -0.65 -7.23
CA ARG A 4 6.18 0.45 -8.19
C ARG A 4 5.80 1.78 -7.52
N ARG A 5 4.81 1.78 -6.63
CA ARG A 5 4.33 2.98 -5.91
C ARG A 5 5.36 3.58 -4.94
N ARG A 6 5.98 2.73 -4.12
CA ARG A 6 6.95 3.18 -3.10
C ARG A 6 8.17 3.88 -3.68
N GLY A 7 8.51 3.62 -4.94
CA GLY A 7 9.66 4.24 -5.60
C GLY A 7 9.34 5.56 -6.31
N VAL A 8 8.06 5.92 -6.48
CA VAL A 8 7.67 7.15 -7.21
C VAL A 8 8.09 8.42 -6.46
N PRO A 9 7.87 8.56 -5.13
CA PRO A 9 8.31 9.75 -4.41
C PRO A 9 9.84 9.93 -4.50
N ALA A 10 10.59 8.86 -4.26
CA ALA A 10 12.06 8.88 -4.32
C ALA A 10 12.60 9.22 -5.73
N LEU A 11 11.96 8.70 -6.78
CA LEU A 11 12.28 9.06 -8.16
C LEU A 11 12.00 10.56 -8.40
N THR A 12 10.84 11.05 -7.95
CA THR A 12 10.48 12.48 -8.07
C THR A 12 11.52 13.37 -7.40
N ASP A 13 11.96 12.99 -6.20
CA ASP A 13 12.99 13.71 -5.44
C ASP A 13 14.34 13.73 -6.14
N SER A 14 14.75 12.59 -6.71
CA SER A 14 16.00 12.53 -7.48
C SER A 14 15.96 13.45 -8.69
N ILE A 15 14.79 13.60 -9.32
CA ILE A 15 14.60 14.49 -10.46
C ILE A 15 14.65 15.95 -10.01
N ILE A 16 13.91 16.31 -8.96
CA ILE A 16 13.93 17.67 -8.37
C ILE A 16 15.37 18.06 -7.98
N PHE A 17 16.10 17.15 -7.33
CA PHE A 17 17.48 17.38 -6.91
C PHE A 17 18.41 17.62 -8.11
N GLY A 18 18.31 16.80 -9.17
CA GLY A 18 19.10 16.99 -10.38
C GLY A 18 18.84 18.34 -11.06
N VAL A 19 17.57 18.76 -11.12
CA VAL A 19 17.20 20.05 -11.73
C VAL A 19 17.67 21.23 -10.88
N ARG A 20 17.52 21.16 -9.54
CA ARG A 20 18.07 22.18 -8.63
C ARG A 20 19.60 22.24 -8.65
N GLY A 21 20.26 21.13 -8.98
CA GLY A 21 21.70 21.08 -9.25
C GLY A 21 22.14 21.75 -10.56
N GLY A 22 21.22 22.37 -11.31
CA GLY A 22 21.50 23.09 -12.54
C GLY A 22 21.42 22.24 -13.81
N SER A 23 21.03 20.96 -13.72
CA SER A 23 20.83 20.11 -14.89
C SER A 23 19.48 20.39 -15.57
N SER A 24 19.41 20.22 -16.89
CA SER A 24 18.12 20.30 -17.58
C SER A 24 17.22 19.13 -17.19
N LEU A 25 15.90 19.36 -17.08
CA LEU A 25 14.94 18.31 -16.72
C LEU A 25 15.01 17.10 -17.66
N SER A 26 15.22 17.34 -18.96
CA SER A 26 15.40 16.28 -19.96
C SER A 26 16.64 15.42 -19.67
N ALA A 27 17.77 16.04 -19.31
CA ALA A 27 18.98 15.32 -18.95
C ALA A 27 18.79 14.50 -17.66
N VAL A 28 18.15 15.08 -16.65
CA VAL A 28 17.89 14.39 -15.38
C VAL A 28 16.98 13.17 -15.58
N ILE A 29 15.96 13.27 -16.44
CA ILE A 29 15.10 12.13 -16.80
C ILE A 29 15.91 11.02 -17.49
N ASP A 30 16.95 11.35 -18.28
CA ASP A 30 17.80 10.33 -18.94
C ASP A 30 18.60 9.53 -17.94
N VAL A 31 19.16 10.19 -16.93
CA VAL A 31 20.00 9.54 -15.92
C VAL A 31 19.24 9.06 -14.70
N ALA A 32 17.92 9.30 -14.61
CA ALA A 32 17.12 8.88 -13.46
C ALA A 32 17.13 7.36 -13.26
N ILE A 33 17.35 6.89 -12.04
CA ILE A 33 17.40 5.46 -11.72
C ILE A 33 16.34 5.15 -10.66
N ALA A 34 15.61 4.06 -10.86
CA ALA A 34 14.66 3.55 -9.88
C ALA A 34 14.76 2.02 -9.77
N PRO A 35 14.66 1.45 -8.57
CA PRO A 35 14.68 -0.01 -8.41
C PRO A 35 13.39 -0.66 -8.93
N GLY A 36 13.50 -1.94 -9.30
CA GLY A 36 12.36 -2.80 -9.57
C GLY A 36 11.53 -2.39 -10.79
N PRO A 37 10.19 -2.48 -10.72
CA PRO A 37 9.33 -2.25 -11.88
C PRO A 37 9.39 -0.83 -12.46
N LEU A 38 9.78 0.19 -11.68
CA LEU A 38 9.95 1.56 -12.18
C LEU A 38 11.21 1.69 -13.04
N GLY A 39 12.31 1.01 -12.68
CA GLY A 39 13.53 1.00 -13.49
C GLY A 39 13.26 0.50 -14.90
N ARG A 40 12.50 -0.59 -15.04
CA ARG A 40 12.08 -1.12 -16.35
C ARG A 40 11.26 -0.13 -17.18
N ASP A 41 10.48 0.73 -16.54
CA ASP A 41 9.73 1.77 -17.24
C ASP A 41 10.65 2.91 -17.69
N LEU A 42 11.61 3.32 -16.86
CA LEU A 42 12.63 4.30 -17.21
C LEU A 42 13.52 3.80 -18.36
N ASP A 43 13.88 2.52 -18.37
CA ASP A 43 14.64 1.93 -19.47
C ASP A 43 13.85 1.94 -20.79
N ARG A 44 12.54 1.64 -20.74
CA ARG A 44 11.67 1.80 -21.91
C ARG A 44 11.58 3.25 -22.36
N LEU A 45 11.49 4.19 -21.42
CA LEU A 45 11.46 5.62 -21.73
C LEU A 45 12.76 6.07 -22.41
N ARG A 46 13.92 5.63 -21.91
CA ARG A 46 15.23 5.88 -22.52
C ARG A 46 15.31 5.33 -23.94
N LEU A 47 14.85 4.09 -24.16
CA LEU A 47 14.83 3.47 -25.49
C LEU A 47 13.98 4.29 -26.47
N MET A 48 12.81 4.77 -26.05
CA MET A 48 11.96 5.65 -26.87
C MET A 48 12.66 6.98 -27.22
N ARG A 49 13.43 7.54 -26.29
CA ARG A 49 14.18 8.78 -26.56
C ARG A 49 15.39 8.56 -27.47
N VAL A 50 16.11 7.46 -27.32
CA VAL A 50 17.22 7.08 -28.22
C VAL A 50 16.71 6.86 -29.65
N SER A 51 15.47 6.37 -29.83
CA SER A 51 14.85 6.27 -31.16
C SER A 51 14.36 7.60 -31.74
N GLY A 52 14.64 8.74 -31.07
CA GLY A 52 14.30 10.07 -31.56
C GLY A 52 12.92 10.59 -31.13
N MET A 53 12.17 9.88 -30.27
CA MET A 53 10.92 10.41 -29.74
C MET A 53 11.20 11.58 -28.79
N SER A 54 10.36 12.62 -28.86
CA SER A 54 10.47 13.76 -27.94
C SER A 54 10.19 13.35 -26.50
N ALA A 55 10.71 14.11 -25.53
CA ALA A 55 10.51 13.83 -24.11
C ALA A 55 9.01 13.88 -23.72
N VAL A 56 8.24 14.79 -24.31
CA VAL A 56 6.79 14.90 -24.07
C VAL A 56 6.06 13.68 -24.61
N GLU A 57 6.43 13.20 -25.80
CA GLU A 57 5.77 12.07 -26.46
C GLU A 57 6.11 10.73 -25.79
N SER A 58 7.36 10.55 -25.33
CA SER A 58 7.76 9.36 -24.59
C SER A 58 7.09 9.29 -23.21
N LEU A 59 6.94 10.43 -22.53
CA LEU A 59 6.15 10.53 -21.29
C LEU A 59 4.67 10.22 -21.54
N ARG A 60 4.06 10.75 -22.60
CA ARG A 60 2.66 10.45 -22.97
C ARG A 60 2.45 8.96 -23.22
N THR A 61 3.39 8.31 -23.91
CA THR A 61 3.37 6.86 -24.15
C THR A 61 3.48 6.07 -22.84
N TRP A 62 4.37 6.50 -21.93
CA TRP A 62 4.49 5.91 -20.60
C TRP A 62 3.21 6.10 -19.76
N TRP A 63 2.59 7.28 -19.84
CA TRP A 63 1.32 7.58 -19.17
C TRP A 63 0.21 6.61 -19.60
N SER A 64 0.02 6.43 -20.90
CA SER A 64 -1.01 5.51 -21.44
C SER A 64 -0.76 4.05 -21.08
N ALA A 65 0.51 3.64 -20.98
CA ALA A 65 0.88 2.27 -20.62
C ALA A 65 0.79 1.99 -19.10
N SER A 66 0.75 3.04 -18.26
CA SER A 66 0.73 2.88 -16.81
C SER A 66 -0.70 2.80 -16.28
N ASN A 67 -0.98 1.80 -15.43
CA ASN A 67 -2.21 1.71 -14.63
C ASN A 67 -2.04 2.23 -13.19
N ASP A 68 -0.85 2.74 -12.85
CA ASP A 68 -0.59 3.22 -11.50
C ASP A 68 -0.83 4.73 -11.38
N PRO A 69 -1.82 5.18 -10.58
CA PRO A 69 -2.14 6.60 -10.40
C PRO A 69 -0.95 7.46 -9.99
N ASP A 70 -0.03 6.91 -9.19
CA ASP A 70 1.10 7.67 -8.66
C ASP A 70 2.14 7.90 -9.76
N VAL A 71 2.34 6.90 -10.62
CA VAL A 71 3.14 7.04 -11.84
C VAL A 71 2.48 8.00 -12.82
N ARG A 72 1.15 7.91 -13.02
CA ARG A 72 0.44 8.85 -13.90
C ARG A 72 0.58 10.30 -13.42
N ALA A 73 0.50 10.52 -12.10
CA ALA A 73 0.69 11.84 -11.50
C ALA A 73 2.12 12.37 -11.70
N LEU A 74 3.14 11.53 -11.49
CA LEU A 74 4.53 11.88 -11.78
C LEU A 74 4.72 12.26 -13.26
N VAL A 75 4.24 11.43 -14.18
CA VAL A 75 4.39 11.67 -15.62
C VAL A 75 3.69 12.95 -16.06
N ALA A 76 2.49 13.22 -15.55
CA ALA A 76 1.78 14.47 -15.81
C ALA A 76 2.55 15.69 -15.27
N GLY A 77 3.07 15.61 -14.05
CA GLY A 77 3.92 16.66 -13.47
C GLY A 77 5.18 16.91 -14.29
N LEU A 78 5.87 15.86 -14.73
CA LEU A 78 7.07 15.97 -15.57
C LEU A 78 6.75 16.59 -16.94
N ALA A 79 5.63 16.21 -17.56
CA ALA A 79 5.21 16.78 -18.84
C ALA A 79 4.91 18.28 -18.73
N ILE A 80 4.27 18.71 -17.64
CA ILE A 80 4.04 20.13 -17.33
C ILE A 80 5.39 20.84 -17.11
N ALA A 81 6.28 20.24 -16.30
CA ALA A 81 7.57 20.82 -15.98
C ALA A 81 8.50 20.94 -17.19
N LEU A 82 8.41 20.03 -18.16
CA LEU A 82 9.15 20.13 -19.42
C LEU A 82 8.71 21.30 -20.30
N ASN A 83 7.42 21.67 -20.26
CA ASN A 83 6.88 22.78 -21.04
C ASN A 83 7.10 24.14 -20.38
N LEU A 84 7.04 24.22 -19.04
CA LEU A 84 7.15 25.47 -18.29
C LEU A 84 8.56 25.76 -17.73
N GLY A 85 9.44 24.75 -17.66
CA GLY A 85 10.82 24.91 -17.17
C GLY A 85 10.93 25.04 -15.65
N GLY A 86 11.94 25.78 -15.18
CA GLY A 86 12.37 25.85 -13.78
C GLY A 86 11.28 26.15 -12.74
N PRO A 87 10.37 27.12 -12.94
CA PRO A 87 9.30 27.42 -11.97
C PRO A 87 8.31 26.28 -11.74
N ALA A 88 8.16 25.36 -12.70
CA ALA A 88 7.28 24.21 -12.55
C ALA A 88 7.89 23.08 -11.70
N VAL A 89 9.17 23.19 -11.31
CA VAL A 89 9.82 22.26 -10.39
C VAL A 89 9.25 22.40 -8.98
N ASP A 90 8.80 23.58 -8.57
CA ASP A 90 8.12 23.79 -7.28
C ASP A 90 6.79 23.01 -7.24
N GLY A 91 6.12 22.87 -8.39
CA GLY A 91 4.95 22.00 -8.52
C GLY A 91 5.27 20.51 -8.31
N LEU A 92 6.46 20.05 -8.74
CA LEU A 92 6.93 18.69 -8.49
C LEU A 92 7.22 18.44 -7.00
N GLU A 93 7.64 19.46 -6.25
CA GLU A 93 7.82 19.36 -4.80
C GLU A 93 6.50 19.17 -4.07
N GLY A 94 5.48 19.96 -4.44
CA GLY A 94 4.12 19.76 -3.96
C GLY A 94 3.59 18.36 -4.28
N LEU A 95 3.85 17.86 -5.49
CA LEU A 95 3.51 16.49 -5.88
C LEU A 95 4.26 15.45 -5.04
N SER A 96 5.57 15.59 -4.86
CA SER A 96 6.37 14.66 -4.04
C SER A 96 5.86 14.64 -2.60
N ALA A 97 5.59 15.80 -2.01
CA ALA A 97 5.00 15.92 -0.68
C ALA A 97 3.65 15.20 -0.59
N ALA A 98 2.76 15.41 -1.57
CA ALA A 98 1.46 14.75 -1.62
C ALA A 98 1.58 13.22 -1.75
N LEU A 99 2.52 12.72 -2.56
CA LEU A 99 2.76 11.28 -2.71
C LEU A 99 3.30 10.68 -1.40
N ARG A 100 4.24 11.34 -0.72
CA ARG A 100 4.74 10.88 0.59
C ARG A 100 3.66 10.90 1.67
N ALA A 101 2.80 11.93 1.68
CA ALA A 101 1.67 12.00 2.61
C ALA A 101 0.71 10.82 2.40
N ARG A 102 0.42 10.46 1.15
CA ARG A 102 -0.41 9.28 0.83
C ARG A 102 0.25 7.96 1.27
N ASP A 103 1.56 7.82 1.08
CA ASP A 103 2.29 6.65 1.57
C ASP A 103 2.33 6.59 3.11
N ALA A 104 2.45 7.74 3.79
CA ALA A 104 2.40 7.83 5.25
C ALA A 104 1.05 7.38 5.80
N VAL A 105 -0.06 7.93 5.27
CA VAL A 105 -1.44 7.54 5.64
C VAL A 105 -1.65 6.04 5.43
N ARG A 106 -1.13 5.47 4.35
CA ARG A 106 -1.24 4.03 4.09
C ARG A 106 -0.45 3.20 5.11
N ASN A 107 0.78 3.60 5.42
CA ASN A 107 1.61 2.91 6.40
C ASN A 107 0.99 2.98 7.80
N GLU A 108 0.39 4.11 8.15
CA GLU A 108 -0.37 4.28 9.39
C GLU A 108 -1.58 3.36 9.42
N ALA A 109 -2.38 3.30 8.35
CA ALA A 109 -3.51 2.38 8.25
C ALA A 109 -3.09 0.90 8.38
N LEU A 110 -1.95 0.51 7.79
CA LEU A 110 -1.40 -0.83 7.94
C LEU A 110 -0.92 -1.12 9.37
N SER A 111 -0.32 -0.13 10.04
CA SER A 111 0.09 -0.23 11.45
C SER A 111 -1.14 -0.45 12.34
N LEU A 112 -2.17 0.39 12.19
CA LEU A 112 -3.43 0.29 12.93
C LEU A 112 -4.15 -1.04 12.65
N ALA A 113 -4.14 -1.52 11.41
CA ALA A 113 -4.69 -2.83 11.06
C ALA A 113 -3.94 -3.99 11.73
N THR A 114 -2.63 -3.85 11.94
CA THR A 114 -1.83 -4.87 12.64
C THR A 114 -2.16 -4.89 14.14
N GLN A 115 -2.30 -3.72 14.75
CA GLN A 115 -2.75 -3.61 16.14
C GLN A 115 -4.16 -4.18 16.36
N SER A 116 -5.11 -3.83 15.49
CA SER A 116 -6.50 -4.31 15.59
C SER A 116 -6.59 -5.83 15.38
N ARG A 117 -5.77 -6.40 14.50
CA ARG A 117 -5.64 -7.87 14.33
C ARG A 117 -5.18 -8.57 15.60
N LEU A 118 -4.18 -8.04 16.29
CA LEU A 118 -3.71 -8.59 17.57
C LEU A 118 -4.80 -8.53 18.64
N SER A 119 -5.51 -7.40 18.74
CA SER A 119 -6.62 -7.26 19.68
C SER A 119 -7.75 -8.25 19.38
N ALA A 120 -8.13 -8.40 18.10
CA ALA A 120 -9.14 -9.38 17.69
C ALA A 120 -8.72 -10.83 18.00
N LEU A 121 -7.45 -11.16 17.82
CA LEU A 121 -6.92 -12.48 18.18
C LEU A 121 -7.07 -12.78 19.68
N VAL A 122 -6.77 -11.80 20.54
CA VAL A 122 -6.92 -11.95 21.99
C VAL A 122 -8.38 -12.18 22.37
N VAL A 123 -9.31 -11.42 21.78
CA VAL A 123 -10.75 -11.59 22.04
C VAL A 123 -11.24 -12.95 21.54
N ALA A 124 -10.84 -13.37 20.33
CA ALA A 124 -11.20 -14.68 19.77
C ALA A 124 -10.60 -15.86 20.56
N ALA A 125 -9.47 -15.65 21.25
CA ALA A 125 -8.88 -16.67 22.11
C ALA A 125 -9.59 -16.80 23.47
N ALA A 126 -10.34 -15.78 23.91
CA ALA A 126 -10.94 -15.75 25.25
C ALA A 126 -11.93 -16.90 25.53
N PRO A 127 -12.85 -17.30 24.63
CA PRO A 127 -13.75 -18.43 24.86
C PRO A 127 -13.00 -19.76 25.02
N LEU A 128 -11.97 -19.99 24.21
CA LEU A 128 -11.11 -21.16 24.30
C LEU A 128 -10.36 -21.21 25.64
N LEU A 129 -9.79 -20.07 26.05
CA LEU A 129 -9.11 -19.92 27.33
C LEU A 129 -10.05 -20.22 28.50
N PHE A 130 -11.27 -19.70 28.45
CA PHE A 130 -12.30 -19.96 29.46
C PHE A 130 -12.67 -21.45 29.52
N LEU A 131 -12.79 -22.12 28.37
CA LEU A 131 -13.13 -23.53 28.29
C LEU A 131 -12.02 -24.43 28.87
N VAL A 132 -10.75 -24.08 28.61
CA VAL A 132 -9.58 -24.76 29.19
C VAL A 132 -9.49 -24.56 30.70
N ILE A 133 -9.58 -23.31 31.17
CA ILE A 133 -9.51 -22.98 32.60
C ILE A 133 -10.69 -23.62 33.35
N GLY A 134 -11.91 -23.45 32.84
CA GLY A 134 -13.12 -24.02 33.45
C GLY A 134 -13.09 -25.55 33.49
N GLY A 135 -12.54 -26.18 32.47
CA GLY A 135 -12.34 -27.63 32.42
C GLY A 135 -11.32 -28.15 33.41
N ALA A 136 -10.19 -27.45 33.55
CA ALA A 136 -9.18 -27.79 34.54
C ALA A 136 -9.67 -27.58 35.98
N ALA A 137 -10.47 -26.54 36.22
CA ALA A 137 -11.04 -26.24 37.53
C ALA A 137 -12.13 -27.23 37.95
N ASN A 138 -13.02 -27.62 37.02
CA ASN A 138 -14.12 -28.54 37.29
C ASN A 138 -14.41 -29.44 36.06
N PRO A 139 -13.89 -30.69 36.05
CA PRO A 139 -14.10 -31.62 34.94
C PRO A 139 -15.58 -31.95 34.68
N GLY A 140 -16.40 -31.95 35.74
CA GLY A 140 -17.85 -32.19 35.64
C GLY A 140 -18.60 -31.12 34.86
N SER A 141 -18.12 -29.86 34.86
CA SER A 141 -18.75 -28.75 34.13
C SER A 141 -18.56 -28.89 32.62
N LEU A 142 -17.38 -29.33 32.17
CA LEU A 142 -17.15 -29.65 30.75
C LEU A 142 -18.05 -30.80 30.29
N ALA A 143 -18.19 -31.84 31.12
CA ALA A 143 -19.04 -32.98 30.81
C ALA A 143 -20.52 -32.57 30.67
N GLN A 144 -21.01 -31.64 31.49
CA GLN A 144 -22.35 -31.06 31.33
C GLN A 144 -22.48 -30.17 30.09
N LEU A 145 -21.44 -29.38 29.77
CA LEU A 145 -21.43 -28.50 28.60
C LEU A 145 -21.47 -29.29 27.28
N VAL A 146 -20.74 -30.40 27.20
CA VAL A 146 -20.70 -31.26 25.99
C VAL A 146 -21.80 -32.33 26.01
N GLY A 147 -22.25 -32.75 27.20
CA GLY A 147 -23.26 -33.80 27.36
C GLY A 147 -24.69 -33.31 27.21
N SER A 148 -25.02 -32.09 27.64
CA SER A 148 -26.38 -31.55 27.60
C SER A 148 -26.74 -30.89 26.26
N TRP A 149 -28.00 -30.98 25.86
CA TRP A 149 -28.52 -30.27 24.67
C TRP A 149 -28.29 -28.75 24.75
N ALA A 150 -28.56 -28.15 25.91
CA ALA A 150 -28.38 -26.72 26.14
C ALA A 150 -26.89 -26.31 26.03
N GLY A 151 -25.97 -27.11 26.57
CA GLY A 151 -24.54 -26.84 26.49
C GLY A 151 -24.00 -26.90 25.05
N ARG A 152 -24.43 -27.90 24.26
CA ARG A 152 -24.07 -28.00 22.83
C ARG A 152 -24.61 -26.82 22.01
N ALA A 153 -25.85 -26.40 22.27
CA ALA A 153 -26.43 -25.23 21.61
C ALA A 153 -25.63 -23.95 21.91
N CYS A 154 -25.20 -23.77 23.16
CA CYS A 154 -24.37 -22.64 23.58
C CYS A 154 -22.98 -22.67 22.93
N LEU A 155 -22.35 -23.85 22.89
CA LEU A 155 -21.06 -24.07 22.21
C LEU A 155 -21.13 -23.74 20.71
N LEU A 156 -22.14 -24.28 20.02
CA LEU A 156 -22.35 -24.01 18.59
C LEU A 156 -22.66 -22.53 18.34
N GLY A 157 -23.47 -21.90 19.20
CA GLY A 157 -23.77 -20.47 19.12
C GLY A 157 -22.53 -19.60 19.28
N GLY A 158 -21.69 -19.89 20.29
CA GLY A 158 -20.43 -19.19 20.51
C GLY A 158 -19.47 -19.33 19.33
N LEU A 159 -19.29 -20.57 18.84
CA LEU A 159 -18.39 -20.86 17.71
C LEU A 159 -18.89 -20.20 16.41
N ALA A 160 -20.20 -20.11 16.21
CA ALA A 160 -20.79 -19.39 15.08
C ALA A 160 -20.56 -17.87 15.18
N LEU A 161 -20.69 -17.28 16.38
CA LEU A 161 -20.41 -15.86 16.61
C LEU A 161 -18.92 -15.54 16.42
N ASP A 162 -18.02 -16.40 16.91
CA ASP A 162 -16.57 -16.27 16.70
C ASP A 162 -16.22 -16.35 15.21
N ALA A 163 -16.81 -17.30 14.47
CA ALA A 163 -16.62 -17.41 13.03
C ALA A 163 -17.13 -16.18 12.27
N LEU A 164 -18.28 -15.62 12.69
CA LEU A 164 -18.84 -14.40 12.11
C LEU A 164 -17.93 -13.19 12.37
N GLY A 165 -17.41 -13.07 13.60
CA GLY A 165 -16.46 -12.02 13.98
C GLY A 165 -15.15 -12.10 13.20
N ALA A 166 -14.59 -13.30 13.07
CA ALA A 166 -13.40 -13.56 12.27
C ALA A 166 -13.62 -13.22 10.78
N PHE A 167 -14.80 -13.58 10.23
CA PHE A 167 -15.18 -13.23 8.86
C PHE A 167 -15.25 -11.70 8.67
N TRP A 168 -15.92 -10.98 9.56
CA TRP A 168 -16.00 -9.51 9.49
C TRP A 168 -14.62 -8.84 9.59
N MET A 169 -13.75 -9.29 10.50
CA MET A 169 -12.40 -8.74 10.60
C MET A 169 -11.56 -9.03 9.35
N SER A 170 -11.67 -10.23 8.77
CA SER A 170 -10.96 -10.55 7.53
C SER A 170 -11.37 -9.62 6.38
N ARG A 171 -12.66 -9.26 6.29
CA ARG A 171 -13.18 -8.31 5.30
C ARG A 171 -12.61 -6.91 5.49
N ILE A 172 -12.64 -6.38 6.72
CA ILE A 172 -12.14 -5.03 7.03
C ILE A 172 -10.65 -4.91 6.69
N VAL A 173 -9.84 -5.92 7.04
CA VAL A 173 -8.40 -5.80 6.77
C VAL A 173 -8.09 -5.97 5.28
N ASN A 174 -8.80 -6.84 4.57
CA ASN A 174 -8.62 -6.99 3.13
C ASN A 174 -9.03 -5.74 2.33
N THR A 175 -9.92 -4.89 2.87
CA THR A 175 -10.22 -3.60 2.23
C THR A 175 -9.12 -2.55 2.41
N VAL A 176 -8.26 -2.68 3.41
CA VAL A 176 -7.18 -1.71 3.71
C VAL A 176 -5.84 -2.11 3.07
N ALA A 177 -5.60 -3.41 2.86
CA ALA A 177 -4.34 -3.97 2.36
C ALA A 177 -4.09 -3.72 0.86
#